data_AF-A0A8H7R6C0-F1
#
_entry.id   AF-A0A8H7R6C0-F1
#
_cell.length_a   1.000
_cell.length_b   1.000
_cell.length_c   1.000
_cell.angle_alpha   90.00
_cell.angle_beta   90.00
_cell.angle_gamma   90.00
#
_symmetry.space_group_name_H-M   'P 1'
#
loop_
_entity.id
_entity.type
_entity.pdbx_description
1 polymer ?
#
loop_
_entity_poly.entity_id
_entity_poly.type
_entity_poly.pdbx_seq_one_letter_code
_entity_poly.pdbx_strand_id
1 'polypeptide(L)'
;MNDSVSILVAVFFILIALRWMLGGNQSNGQQAQRRPPARRTHRVTPQMIEMVRAMFPDVPTAAIQADLQRTGSVETTVDNALRDGGLPLPAPIVSASGSPSSTNSSSGTGSRKSPSHQNLVQRYKLDVADQQRSTEEEPPKVWEASPDKRQEMLRKRKEFMVLQARKKLMEQQQKKQEEAVAAAAAAAAAAAAAAAAKVKKVDEKPTLDEMSVDQLNSLSAEERRDQMLKALDKRIN
;
A
#
# COMPACT_ATOMS: atom_id res chain seq x y z
N MET A 1 -7.88 -20.40 -51.87
CA MET A 1 -8.70 -19.46 -51.06
C MET A 1 -9.18 -20.09 -49.75
N ASN A 2 -9.76 -21.28 -49.79
CA ASN A 2 -10.48 -21.83 -48.62
C ASN A 2 -9.56 -22.19 -47.45
N ASP A 3 -8.34 -22.71 -47.72
CA ASP A 3 -7.35 -22.99 -46.67
C ASP A 3 -6.87 -21.71 -45.96
N SER A 4 -6.64 -20.65 -46.72
CA SER A 4 -6.22 -19.35 -46.18
C SER A 4 -7.30 -18.76 -45.25
N VAL A 5 -8.57 -18.96 -45.61
CA VAL A 5 -9.72 -18.54 -44.79
C VAL A 5 -9.82 -19.38 -43.52
N SER A 6 -9.68 -20.71 -43.61
CA SER A 6 -9.67 -21.60 -42.44
C SER A 6 -8.52 -21.28 -41.47
N ILE A 7 -7.33 -20.97 -41.99
CA ILE A 7 -6.17 -20.58 -41.16
C ILE A 7 -6.44 -19.25 -40.44
N LEU A 8 -7.01 -18.25 -41.13
CA LEU A 8 -7.35 -16.96 -40.51
C LEU A 8 -8.40 -17.11 -39.40
N VAL A 9 -9.41 -17.96 -39.62
CA VAL A 9 -10.43 -18.25 -38.62
C VAL A 9 -9.82 -18.98 -37.41
N ALA A 10 -8.95 -19.97 -37.63
CA ALA A 10 -8.27 -20.68 -36.54
C ALA A 10 -7.40 -19.75 -35.69
N VAL A 11 -6.60 -18.88 -36.33
CA VAL A 11 -5.75 -17.90 -35.63
C VAL A 11 -6.59 -16.90 -34.83
N PHE A 12 -7.74 -16.46 -35.37
CA PHE A 12 -8.65 -15.55 -34.69
C PHE A 12 -9.26 -16.17 -33.42
N PHE A 13 -9.72 -17.41 -33.49
CA PHE A 13 -10.23 -18.12 -32.30
C PHE A 13 -9.14 -18.38 -31.26
N ILE A 14 -7.93 -18.72 -31.69
CA ILE A 14 -6.77 -18.89 -30.81
C ILE A 14 -6.43 -17.57 -30.10
N LEU A 15 -6.45 -16.43 -30.81
CA LEU A 15 -6.21 -15.12 -30.20
C LEU A 15 -7.31 -14.70 -29.22
N ILE A 16 -8.57 -15.03 -29.49
CA ILE A 16 -9.68 -14.77 -28.55
C ILE A 16 -9.55 -15.65 -27.30
N ALA A 17 -9.20 -16.93 -27.48
CA ALA A 17 -8.96 -17.85 -26.37
C ALA A 17 -7.76 -17.38 -25.52
N LEU A 18 -6.65 -16.95 -26.15
CA LEU A 18 -5.51 -16.34 -25.46
C LEU A 18 -5.86 -15.00 -24.80
N ARG A 19 -6.68 -14.17 -25.42
CA ARG A 19 -7.15 -12.89 -24.85
C ARG A 19 -8.05 -13.11 -23.63
N TRP A 20 -8.82 -14.19 -23.61
CA TRP A 20 -9.71 -14.55 -22.50
C TRP A 20 -8.95 -15.30 -21.39
N MET A 21 -8.01 -16.17 -21.75
CA MET A 21 -7.21 -16.97 -20.82
C MET A 21 -6.04 -16.20 -20.21
N LEU A 22 -5.45 -15.24 -20.94
CA LEU A 22 -4.32 -14.42 -20.48
C LEU A 22 -4.74 -12.98 -20.10
N GLY A 23 -5.92 -12.55 -20.54
CA GLY A 23 -6.49 -11.22 -20.27
C GLY A 23 -7.71 -11.28 -19.37
N GLY A 24 -7.65 -12.07 -18.28
CA GLY A 24 -8.61 -11.99 -17.20
C GLY A 24 -8.53 -10.62 -16.52
N ASN A 25 -9.54 -9.78 -16.79
CA ASN A 25 -9.87 -8.55 -16.07
C ASN A 25 -8.68 -7.61 -15.78
N GLN A 26 -8.38 -6.72 -16.73
CA GLN A 26 -7.89 -5.39 -16.36
C GLN A 26 -9.02 -4.65 -15.61
N SER A 27 -9.28 -5.04 -14.37
CA SER A 27 -9.80 -4.09 -13.41
C SER A 27 -8.72 -3.03 -13.29
N ASN A 28 -9.07 -1.84 -13.77
CA ASN A 28 -8.34 -0.60 -13.59
C ASN A 28 -7.99 -0.46 -12.10
N GLY A 29 -6.80 -0.97 -11.73
CA GLY A 29 -6.25 -0.90 -10.40
C GLY A 29 -5.74 0.50 -10.18
N GLN A 30 -6.67 1.46 -10.10
CA GLN A 30 -6.40 2.71 -9.43
C GLN A 30 -5.86 2.35 -8.06
N GLN A 31 -4.61 2.73 -7.85
CA GLN A 31 -3.88 2.60 -6.61
C GLN A 31 -4.60 3.44 -5.56
N ALA A 32 -5.68 2.91 -4.99
CA ALA A 32 -6.37 3.49 -3.86
C ALA A 32 -5.41 3.37 -2.67
N GLN A 33 -4.68 4.46 -2.43
CA GLN A 33 -3.95 4.68 -1.19
C GLN A 33 -4.82 4.22 -0.03
N ARG A 34 -4.31 3.25 0.73
CA ARG A 34 -4.95 2.67 1.91
C ARG A 34 -5.14 3.75 2.98
N ARG A 35 -6.16 4.59 2.82
CA ARG A 35 -6.67 5.44 3.89
C ARG A 35 -7.34 4.53 4.91
N PRO A 36 -7.10 4.73 6.22
CA PRO A 36 -7.85 4.02 7.26
C PRO A 36 -9.35 4.24 7.02
N PRO A 37 -10.23 3.26 7.35
CA PRO A 37 -11.65 3.44 7.18
C PRO A 37 -12.09 4.62 8.04
N ALA A 38 -12.31 5.77 7.40
CA ALA A 38 -12.90 6.93 8.06
C ALA A 38 -14.26 6.44 8.59
N ARG A 39 -14.51 6.66 9.89
CA ARG A 39 -15.82 6.38 10.49
C ARG A 39 -16.82 7.19 9.68
N ARG A 40 -17.66 6.49 8.91
CA ARG A 40 -18.67 7.13 8.08
C ARG A 40 -19.70 7.72 9.03
N THR A 41 -19.66 9.03 9.22
CA THR A 41 -20.72 9.75 9.91
C THR A 41 -21.91 9.80 8.97
N HIS A 42 -23.01 9.18 9.36
CA HIS A 42 -24.23 9.19 8.58
C HIS A 42 -24.93 10.55 8.73
N ARG A 43 -25.57 11.00 7.66
CA ARG A 43 -26.41 12.21 7.71
C ARG A 43 -27.68 11.87 8.49
N VAL A 44 -27.98 12.68 9.49
CA VAL A 44 -29.16 12.51 10.35
C VAL A 44 -30.19 13.56 9.98
N THR A 45 -31.43 13.12 9.71
CA THR A 45 -32.54 14.03 9.46
C THR A 45 -33.30 14.32 10.76
N PRO A 46 -33.95 15.50 10.90
CA PRO A 46 -34.74 15.82 12.08
C PRO A 46 -35.87 14.81 12.35
N GLN A 47 -36.47 14.25 11.29
CA GLN A 47 -37.52 13.24 11.37
C GLN A 47 -37.05 11.94 12.04
N MET A 48 -35.81 11.51 11.78
CA MET A 48 -35.24 10.32 12.44
C MET A 48 -35.08 10.54 13.94
N ILE A 49 -34.73 11.76 14.36
CA ILE A 49 -34.59 12.11 15.78
C ILE A 49 -35.96 12.15 16.45
N GLU A 50 -36.95 12.74 15.79
CA GLU A 50 -38.32 12.86 16.31
C GLU A 50 -38.97 11.48 16.52
N MET A 51 -38.77 10.54 15.58
CA MET A 51 -39.30 9.18 15.71
C MET A 51 -38.71 8.45 16.92
N VAL A 52 -37.39 8.54 17.15
CA VAL A 52 -36.75 7.96 18.34
C VAL A 52 -37.24 8.65 19.61
N ARG A 53 -37.38 9.98 19.59
CA ARG A 53 -37.85 10.77 20.74
C ARG A 53 -39.29 10.46 21.13
N ALA A 54 -40.16 10.15 20.16
CA ALA A 54 -41.55 9.77 20.42
C ALA A 54 -41.64 8.44 21.19
N MET A 55 -40.71 7.51 20.95
CA MET A 55 -40.61 6.23 21.67
C MET A 55 -39.87 6.36 23.00
N PHE A 56 -38.84 7.22 23.07
CA PHE A 56 -37.98 7.42 24.23
C PHE A 56 -37.92 8.90 24.64
N PRO A 57 -38.92 9.41 25.37
CA PRO A 57 -38.95 10.82 25.78
C PRO A 57 -37.86 11.18 26.80
N ASP A 58 -37.35 10.19 27.54
CA ASP A 58 -36.32 10.36 28.57
C ASP A 58 -34.90 10.49 27.99
N VAL A 59 -34.71 10.15 26.71
CA VAL A 59 -33.39 10.17 26.06
C VAL A 59 -33.16 11.53 25.40
N PRO A 60 -32.03 12.21 25.68
CA PRO A 60 -31.79 13.54 25.13
C PRO A 60 -31.52 13.49 23.62
N THR A 61 -32.00 14.51 22.91
CA THR A 61 -31.86 14.64 21.44
C THR A 61 -30.41 14.60 20.96
N ALA A 62 -29.48 15.13 21.76
CA ALA A 62 -28.05 15.08 21.47
C ALA A 62 -27.51 13.63 21.44
N ALA A 63 -27.97 12.77 22.34
CA ALA A 63 -27.57 11.36 22.38
C ALA A 63 -28.18 10.58 21.21
N ILE A 64 -29.44 10.84 20.89
CA ILE A 64 -30.12 10.28 19.71
C ILE A 64 -29.37 10.66 18.43
N GLN A 65 -29.02 11.94 18.27
CA GLN A 65 -28.30 12.41 17.09
C GLN A 65 -26.90 11.78 16.98
N ALA A 66 -26.17 11.69 18.08
CA ALA A 66 -24.84 11.08 18.10
C ALA A 66 -24.87 9.58 17.74
N ASP A 67 -25.86 8.85 18.26
CA ASP A 67 -26.00 7.43 17.92
C ASP A 67 -26.49 7.25 16.47
N LEU A 68 -27.45 8.03 15.99
CA LEU A 68 -27.90 8.01 14.60
C LEU A 68 -26.79 8.38 13.61
N GLN A 69 -25.86 9.26 13.97
CA GLN A 69 -24.68 9.56 13.15
C GLN A 69 -23.73 8.35 13.05
N ARG A 70 -23.75 7.46 14.04
CA ARG A 70 -22.91 6.27 14.12
C ARG A 70 -23.56 5.05 13.47
N THR A 71 -24.86 4.85 13.67
CA THR A 71 -25.63 3.70 13.18
C THR A 71 -26.22 3.95 11.79
N GLY A 72 -26.63 5.18 11.50
CA GLY A 72 -27.31 5.57 10.26
C GLY A 72 -28.75 5.05 10.12
N SER A 73 -29.30 4.37 11.13
CA SER A 73 -30.66 3.81 11.11
C SER A 73 -31.36 4.00 12.45
N VAL A 74 -32.65 4.34 12.37
CA VAL A 74 -33.51 4.52 13.55
C VAL A 74 -33.71 3.20 14.28
N GLU A 75 -33.96 2.11 13.56
CA GLU A 75 -34.21 0.78 14.15
C GLU A 75 -33.03 0.31 14.99
N THR A 76 -31.80 0.50 14.50
CA THR A 76 -30.58 0.12 15.24
C THR A 76 -30.38 0.99 16.47
N THR A 77 -30.70 2.28 16.39
CA THR A 77 -30.64 3.19 17.54
C THR A 77 -31.71 2.87 18.59
N VAL A 78 -32.89 2.40 18.17
CA VAL A 78 -33.94 1.90 19.07
C VAL A 78 -33.48 0.62 19.78
N ASP A 79 -32.90 -0.36 19.06
CA ASP A 79 -32.36 -1.58 19.68
C ASP A 79 -31.24 -1.25 20.70
N ASN A 80 -30.32 -0.35 20.34
CA ASN A 80 -29.28 0.12 21.27
C ASN A 80 -29.86 0.76 22.54
N ALA A 81 -30.86 1.65 22.37
CA ALA A 81 -31.52 2.30 23.49
C ALA A 81 -32.22 1.29 24.42
N LEU A 82 -32.82 0.23 23.86
CA LEU A 82 -33.45 -0.84 24.63
C LEU A 82 -32.43 -1.72 25.36
N ARG A 83 -31.30 -2.05 24.73
CA ARG A 83 -30.25 -2.87 25.33
C ARG A 83 -29.57 -2.20 26.51
N ASP A 84 -29.23 -0.94 26.34
CA ASP A 84 -28.41 -0.20 27.29
C ASP A 84 -29.27 0.61 28.29
N GLY A 85 -30.60 0.60 28.13
CA GLY A 85 -31.52 1.40 28.95
C GLY A 85 -31.39 2.91 28.72
N GLY A 86 -30.81 3.32 27.59
CA GLY A 86 -30.49 4.70 27.24
C GLY A 86 -29.40 4.78 26.17
N LEU A 87 -29.13 5.98 25.65
CA LEU A 87 -28.07 6.21 24.68
C LEU A 87 -26.86 6.90 25.34
N PRO A 88 -25.62 6.55 24.95
CA PRO A 88 -24.44 7.19 25.50
C PRO A 88 -24.42 8.69 25.16
N LEU A 89 -24.34 9.54 26.18
CA LEU A 89 -24.25 10.98 25.97
C LEU A 89 -22.97 11.33 25.20
N PRO A 90 -23.06 12.10 24.10
CA PRO A 90 -21.87 12.62 23.45
C PRO A 90 -21.14 13.56 24.40
N ALA A 91 -19.80 13.50 24.39
CA ALA A 91 -18.99 14.43 25.16
C ALA A 91 -19.36 15.88 24.78
N PRO A 92 -19.44 16.81 25.75
CA PRO A 92 -19.81 18.18 25.47
C PRO A 92 -18.81 18.79 24.48
N ILE A 93 -19.32 19.20 23.33
CA ILE A 93 -18.57 19.95 22.34
C ILE A 93 -18.39 21.35 22.94
N VAL A 94 -17.19 21.64 23.46
CA VAL A 94 -16.83 23.01 23.82
C VAL A 94 -16.79 23.81 22.52
N SER A 95 -17.81 24.64 22.31
CA SER A 95 -17.88 25.55 21.17
C SER A 95 -16.77 26.59 21.28
N ALA A 96 -15.60 26.31 20.71
CA ALA A 96 -14.59 27.32 20.49
C ALA A 96 -15.09 28.26 19.38
N SER A 97 -15.72 29.36 19.79
CA SER A 97 -15.79 30.57 18.96
C SER A 97 -14.35 31.06 18.78
N GLY A 98 -13.78 30.84 17.59
CA GLY A 98 -12.43 31.30 17.27
C GLY A 98 -11.99 30.84 15.89
N SER A 99 -11.91 31.80 14.97
CA SER A 99 -11.17 31.89 13.70
C SER A 99 -10.54 30.62 13.08
N PRO A 100 -10.60 30.42 11.74
CA PRO A 100 -9.96 29.29 11.08
C PRO A 100 -8.44 29.49 11.00
N SER A 101 -7.73 29.33 12.12
CA SER A 101 -6.31 29.04 12.10
C SER A 101 -6.14 27.53 12.00
N SER A 102 -5.57 27.06 10.91
CA SER A 102 -5.16 25.67 10.74
C SER A 102 -4.20 25.28 11.86
N THR A 103 -4.68 24.59 12.86
CA THR A 103 -3.82 23.87 13.80
C THR A 103 -4.45 22.52 14.04
N ASN A 104 -3.71 21.50 13.64
CA ASN A 104 -4.09 20.11 13.60
C ASN A 104 -4.21 19.57 15.04
N SER A 105 -5.32 19.87 15.71
CA SER A 105 -5.61 19.35 17.05
C SER A 105 -6.12 17.91 16.95
N SER A 106 -5.21 16.97 17.16
CA SER A 106 -5.51 15.56 17.39
C SER A 106 -6.36 15.42 18.65
N SER A 107 -7.66 15.28 18.48
CA SER A 107 -8.58 14.87 19.54
C SER A 107 -8.14 13.51 20.07
N GLY A 108 -7.56 13.51 21.27
CA GLY A 108 -7.13 12.32 21.99
C GLY A 108 -8.33 11.46 22.37
N THR A 109 -8.73 10.56 21.46
CA THR A 109 -9.45 9.36 21.86
C THR A 109 -8.55 8.62 22.82
N GLY A 110 -9.01 8.36 24.04
CA GLY A 110 -8.28 7.60 25.05
C GLY A 110 -7.56 6.43 24.40
N SER A 111 -6.25 6.61 24.23
CA SER A 111 -5.35 5.56 23.80
C SER A 111 -5.43 4.54 24.92
N ARG A 112 -6.30 3.53 24.75
CA ARG A 112 -5.99 2.22 25.30
C ARG A 112 -4.59 1.99 24.80
N LYS A 113 -3.60 2.08 25.70
CA LYS A 113 -2.19 1.87 25.42
C LYS A 113 -2.11 0.49 24.77
N SER A 114 -2.25 0.44 23.45
CA SER A 114 -2.10 -0.80 22.73
C SER A 114 -0.63 -1.11 22.94
N PRO A 115 -0.31 -2.28 23.54
CA PRO A 115 1.07 -2.63 23.76
C PRO A 115 1.82 -2.40 22.45
N SER A 116 2.92 -1.65 22.54
CA SER A 116 3.77 -1.25 21.41
C SER A 116 4.42 -2.51 20.85
N HIS A 117 3.66 -3.29 20.10
CA HIS A 117 4.17 -4.42 19.37
C HIS A 117 4.63 -3.91 18.02
N GLN A 118 5.94 -3.98 17.79
CA GLN A 118 6.55 -3.59 16.51
C GLN A 118 6.03 -4.48 15.37
N ASN A 119 5.66 -5.72 15.67
CA ASN A 119 5.23 -6.71 14.67
C ASN A 119 4.04 -7.55 15.15
N LEU A 120 3.21 -8.00 14.19
CA LEU A 120 2.07 -8.90 14.45
C LEU A 120 2.50 -10.22 15.09
N VAL A 121 3.68 -10.74 14.75
CA VAL A 121 4.28 -11.94 15.36
C VAL A 121 4.44 -11.76 16.87
N GLN A 122 4.93 -10.60 17.32
CA GLN A 122 5.10 -10.29 18.74
C GLN A 122 3.75 -10.10 19.44
N ARG A 123 2.78 -9.48 18.75
CA ARG A 123 1.43 -9.28 19.29
C ARG A 123 0.72 -10.59 19.56
N TYR A 124 0.90 -11.57 18.68
CA TYR A 124 0.28 -12.89 18.79
C TYR A 124 1.19 -13.95 19.44
N LYS A 125 2.38 -13.56 19.92
CA LYS A 125 3.37 -14.46 20.54
C LYS A 125 3.62 -15.71 19.69
N LEU A 126 3.75 -15.52 18.38
CA LEU A 126 3.94 -16.61 17.43
C LEU A 126 5.41 -17.01 17.41
N ASP A 127 5.68 -18.28 17.69
CA ASP A 127 7.02 -18.83 17.59
C ASP A 127 7.42 -18.98 16.12
N VAL A 128 8.53 -18.34 15.76
CA VAL A 128 9.08 -18.34 14.40
C VAL A 128 9.55 -19.75 14.01
N ALA A 129 9.92 -20.58 14.98
CA ALA A 129 10.39 -21.94 14.78
C ALA A 129 9.27 -22.92 14.35
N ASP A 130 8.05 -22.73 14.85
CA ASP A 130 6.89 -23.56 14.48
C ASP A 130 6.23 -23.14 13.17
N GLN A 131 6.71 -22.06 12.53
CA GLN A 131 6.19 -21.55 11.26
C GLN A 131 6.16 -22.56 10.13
N GLN A 132 7.07 -23.53 10.13
CA GLN A 132 7.17 -24.52 9.06
C GLN A 132 6.12 -25.63 9.18
N ARG A 133 5.62 -25.90 10.41
CA ARG A 133 4.69 -27.00 10.70
C ARG A 133 3.23 -26.55 10.74
N SER A 134 2.96 -25.32 11.21
CA SER A 134 1.60 -24.81 11.37
C SER A 134 0.97 -24.24 10.09
N THR A 135 1.68 -24.25 8.95
CA THR A 135 1.19 -23.74 7.66
C THR A 135 0.37 -24.74 6.85
N GLU A 136 0.38 -26.03 7.22
CA GLU A 136 -0.24 -27.09 6.42
C GLU A 136 -1.69 -27.37 6.82
N GLU A 137 -2.10 -27.00 8.03
CA GLU A 137 -3.47 -27.20 8.50
C GLU A 137 -4.25 -25.87 8.44
N GLU A 138 -4.97 -25.64 7.33
CA GLU A 138 -5.94 -24.54 7.27
C GLU A 138 -7.04 -24.78 8.32
N PRO A 139 -7.24 -23.87 9.29
CA PRO A 139 -8.27 -24.07 10.30
C PRO A 139 -9.65 -24.06 9.61
N PRO A 140 -10.55 -25.01 9.93
CA PRO A 140 -11.82 -25.13 9.24
C PRO A 140 -12.63 -23.84 9.30
N LYS A 141 -13.19 -23.45 8.17
CA LYS A 141 -13.98 -22.22 7.99
C LYS A 141 -15.43 -22.41 8.48
N VAL A 142 -15.62 -23.18 9.55
CA VAL A 142 -16.92 -23.46 10.15
C VAL A 142 -17.07 -22.66 11.44
N TRP A 143 -18.25 -22.09 11.65
CA TRP A 143 -18.57 -21.32 12.84
C TRP A 143 -19.09 -22.26 13.93
N GLU A 144 -18.27 -22.48 14.96
CA GLU A 144 -18.64 -23.35 16.08
C GLU A 144 -19.81 -22.77 16.89
N ALA A 145 -20.68 -23.67 17.37
CA ALA A 145 -21.86 -23.32 18.16
C ALA A 145 -21.49 -22.78 19.57
N SER A 146 -20.48 -23.39 20.21
CA SER A 146 -20.00 -22.96 21.52
C SER A 146 -19.12 -21.71 21.43
N PRO A 147 -19.31 -20.71 22.30
CA PRO A 147 -18.55 -19.46 22.27
C PRO A 147 -17.04 -19.65 22.46
N ASP A 148 -16.62 -20.57 23.31
CA ASP A 148 -15.20 -20.79 23.61
C ASP A 148 -14.44 -21.38 22.41
N LYS A 149 -14.96 -22.47 21.83
CA LYS A 149 -14.37 -23.07 20.61
C LYS A 149 -14.32 -22.07 19.46
N ARG A 150 -15.34 -21.22 19.33
CA ARG A 150 -15.37 -20.16 18.32
C ARG A 150 -14.25 -19.14 18.54
N GLN A 151 -14.00 -18.73 19.78
CA GLN A 151 -12.89 -17.82 20.08
C GLN A 151 -11.55 -18.45 19.72
N GLU A 152 -11.34 -19.72 20.08
CA GLU A 152 -10.12 -20.46 19.75
C GLU A 152 -9.92 -20.58 18.23
N MET A 153 -10.98 -20.95 17.50
CA MET A 153 -10.97 -21.05 16.04
C MET A 153 -10.62 -19.71 15.38
N LEU A 154 -11.18 -18.60 15.88
CA LEU A 154 -10.84 -17.27 15.39
C LEU A 154 -9.41 -16.85 15.70
N ARG A 155 -8.85 -17.28 16.85
CA ARG A 155 -7.44 -17.06 17.19
C ARG A 155 -6.54 -17.83 16.23
N LYS A 156 -6.73 -19.14 16.09
CA LYS A 156 -5.98 -20.00 15.16
C LYS A 156 -6.00 -19.47 13.72
N ARG A 157 -7.15 -18.99 13.25
CA ARG A 157 -7.28 -18.41 11.92
C ARG A 157 -6.53 -17.09 11.75
N LYS A 158 -6.48 -16.24 12.78
CA LYS A 158 -5.68 -15.00 12.75
C LYS A 158 -4.19 -15.33 12.72
N GLU A 159 -3.78 -16.29 13.52
CA GLU A 159 -2.39 -16.76 13.60
C GLU A 159 -1.94 -17.32 12.24
N PHE A 160 -2.73 -18.22 11.64
CA PHE A 160 -2.52 -18.75 10.29
C PHE A 160 -2.36 -17.63 9.24
N MET A 161 -3.25 -16.64 9.25
CA MET A 161 -3.19 -15.51 8.31
C MET A 161 -1.92 -14.68 8.47
N VAL A 162 -1.46 -14.46 9.71
CA VAL A 162 -0.22 -13.72 9.99
C VAL A 162 0.99 -14.47 9.44
N LEU A 163 1.03 -15.79 9.60
CA LEU A 163 2.11 -16.63 9.09
C LEU A 163 2.13 -16.66 7.55
N GLN A 164 0.98 -16.86 6.93
CA GLN A 164 0.83 -16.85 5.48
C GLN A 164 1.25 -15.50 4.89
N ALA A 165 0.83 -14.39 5.51
CA ALA A 165 1.22 -13.05 5.08
C ALA A 165 2.72 -12.83 5.19
N ARG A 166 3.37 -13.33 6.25
CA ARG A 166 4.83 -13.26 6.41
C ARG A 166 5.57 -14.04 5.33
N LYS A 167 5.14 -15.27 5.03
CA LYS A 167 5.73 -16.08 3.96
C LYS A 167 5.66 -15.36 2.61
N LYS A 168 4.46 -14.88 2.25
CA LYS A 168 4.23 -14.12 1.01
C LYS A 168 5.07 -12.85 0.93
N LEU A 169 5.30 -12.17 2.06
CA LEU A 169 6.16 -10.99 2.13
C LEU A 169 7.63 -11.36 1.87
N MET A 170 8.13 -12.45 2.46
CA MET A 170 9.51 -12.90 2.23
C MET A 170 9.73 -13.31 0.78
N GLU A 171 8.80 -14.05 0.17
CA GLU A 171 8.85 -14.42 -1.25
C GLU A 171 8.85 -13.18 -2.17
N GLN A 172 8.02 -12.18 -1.86
CA GLN A 172 8.02 -10.92 -2.61
C GLN A 172 9.33 -10.14 -2.45
N GLN A 173 9.94 -10.17 -1.27
CA GLN A 173 11.24 -9.53 -1.04
C GLN A 173 12.35 -10.23 -1.83
N GLN A 174 12.37 -11.57 -1.84
CA GLN A 174 13.32 -12.35 -2.64
C GLN A 174 13.14 -12.07 -4.13
N LYS A 175 11.91 -12.14 -4.63
CA LYS A 175 11.63 -11.83 -6.04
C LYS A 175 12.05 -10.40 -6.41
N LYS A 176 11.77 -9.43 -5.54
CA LYS A 176 12.18 -8.03 -5.78
C LYS A 176 13.70 -7.86 -5.73
N GLN A 177 14.40 -8.62 -4.89
CA GLN A 177 15.87 -8.66 -4.87
C GLN A 177 16.41 -9.31 -6.14
N GLU A 178 15.85 -10.42 -6.60
CA GLU A 178 16.21 -11.07 -7.86
C GLU A 178 15.97 -10.16 -9.06
N GLU A 179 14.82 -9.48 -9.11
CA GLU A 179 14.51 -8.47 -10.14
C GLU A 179 15.45 -7.27 -10.06
N ALA A 180 15.82 -6.81 -8.86
CA ALA A 180 16.79 -5.73 -8.68
C ALA A 180 18.21 -6.15 -9.07
N VAL A 181 18.62 -7.39 -8.79
CA VAL A 181 19.92 -7.95 -9.19
C VAL A 181 19.95 -8.18 -10.71
N ALA A 182 18.87 -8.68 -11.31
CA ALA A 182 18.73 -8.83 -12.76
C ALA A 182 18.73 -7.47 -13.47
N ALA A 183 18.05 -6.46 -12.91
CA ALA A 183 18.07 -5.09 -13.42
C ALA A 183 19.46 -4.44 -13.27
N ALA A 184 20.16 -4.69 -12.15
CA ALA A 184 21.54 -4.22 -11.94
C ALA A 184 22.53 -4.92 -12.89
N ALA A 185 22.37 -6.22 -13.15
CA ALA A 185 23.18 -6.97 -14.10
C ALA A 185 22.91 -6.54 -15.55
N ALA A 186 21.66 -6.25 -15.91
CA ALA A 186 21.30 -5.70 -17.22
C ALA A 186 21.82 -4.26 -17.40
N ALA A 187 21.78 -3.44 -16.35
CA ALA A 187 22.39 -2.11 -16.35
C ALA A 187 23.92 -2.17 -16.46
N ALA A 188 24.57 -3.14 -15.80
CA ALA A 188 26.00 -3.38 -15.92
C ALA A 188 26.39 -3.88 -17.32
N ALA A 189 25.58 -4.76 -17.94
CA ALA A 189 25.79 -5.22 -19.32
C ALA A 189 25.56 -4.10 -20.35
N ALA A 190 24.56 -3.23 -20.14
CA ALA A 190 24.34 -2.05 -20.96
C ALA A 190 25.46 -1.01 -20.81
N ALA A 191 25.98 -0.83 -19.58
CA ALA A 191 27.16 -0.01 -19.33
C ALA A 191 28.43 -0.59 -19.97
N ALA A 192 28.60 -1.92 -19.98
CA ALA A 192 29.70 -2.59 -20.66
C ALA A 192 29.59 -2.49 -22.20
N ALA A 193 28.37 -2.57 -22.75
CA ALA A 193 28.12 -2.36 -24.18
C ALA A 193 28.33 -0.88 -24.60
N ALA A 194 27.95 0.07 -23.75
CA ALA A 194 28.24 1.49 -23.94
C ALA A 194 29.73 1.80 -23.80
N ALA A 195 30.45 1.10 -22.92
CA ALA A 195 31.91 1.16 -22.83
C ALA A 195 32.57 0.57 -24.07
N ALA A 196 32.10 -0.56 -24.61
CA ALA A 196 32.60 -1.14 -25.86
C ALA A 196 32.32 -0.25 -27.09
N ALA A 197 31.18 0.46 -27.11
CA ALA A 197 30.90 1.47 -28.14
C ALA A 197 31.77 2.72 -28.00
N LYS A 198 32.18 3.07 -26.77
CA LYS A 198 33.20 4.11 -26.51
C LYS A 198 34.60 3.62 -26.90
N VAL A 199 34.95 2.35 -26.69
CA VAL A 199 36.25 1.78 -27.10
C VAL A 199 36.45 1.87 -28.62
N LYS A 200 35.37 1.83 -29.43
CA LYS A 200 35.49 2.05 -30.90
C LYS A 200 35.66 3.53 -31.31
N LYS A 201 35.61 4.47 -30.36
CA LYS A 201 35.85 5.92 -30.56
C LYS A 201 37.01 6.45 -29.70
N VAL A 202 37.71 5.56 -28.98
CA VAL A 202 38.80 5.88 -28.04
C VAL A 202 40.11 5.38 -28.65
N ASP A 203 40.62 6.11 -29.63
CA ASP A 203 42.07 6.18 -29.85
C ASP A 203 42.61 7.58 -29.52
N GLU A 204 41.77 8.49 -29.03
CA GLU A 204 42.20 9.83 -28.56
C GLU A 204 41.94 10.02 -27.07
N LYS A 205 42.98 10.51 -26.38
CA LYS A 205 42.94 10.89 -24.97
C LYS A 205 41.91 12.01 -24.75
N PRO A 206 41.18 12.03 -23.61
CA PRO A 206 40.17 13.05 -23.34
C PRO A 206 40.79 14.45 -23.44
N THR A 207 40.10 15.37 -24.12
CA THR A 207 40.55 16.75 -24.32
C THR A 207 40.16 17.63 -23.13
N LEU A 208 40.79 18.82 -23.02
CA LEU A 208 40.67 19.73 -21.89
C LEU A 208 39.22 20.14 -21.56
N ASP A 209 38.34 20.20 -22.56
CA ASP A 209 36.89 20.50 -22.40
C ASP A 209 36.06 19.36 -21.77
N GLU A 210 36.59 18.13 -21.77
CA GLU A 210 35.86 16.94 -21.29
C GLU A 210 36.33 16.45 -19.92
N MET A 211 37.41 17.01 -19.37
CA MET A 211 37.96 16.61 -18.07
C MET A 211 37.21 17.27 -16.92
N SER A 212 36.97 16.53 -15.84
CA SER A 212 36.36 17.07 -14.63
C SER A 212 37.30 18.07 -13.94
N VAL A 213 36.73 18.99 -13.15
CA VAL A 213 37.48 20.05 -12.45
C VAL A 213 38.61 19.49 -11.58
N ASP A 214 38.40 18.33 -10.95
CA ASP A 214 39.41 17.68 -10.13
C ASP A 214 40.58 17.12 -10.96
N GLN A 215 40.31 16.60 -12.17
CA GLN A 215 41.34 16.13 -13.09
C GLN A 215 42.18 17.29 -13.64
N LEU A 216 41.54 18.43 -13.91
CA LEU A 216 42.22 19.63 -14.38
C LEU A 216 43.20 20.20 -13.34
N ASN A 217 42.87 20.07 -12.06
CA ASN A 217 43.74 20.50 -10.96
C ASN A 217 44.89 19.54 -10.68
N SER A 218 44.78 18.26 -11.03
CA SER A 218 45.86 17.28 -10.90
C SER A 218 46.91 17.32 -12.03
N LEU A 219 46.61 18.00 -13.15
CA LEU A 219 47.52 18.09 -14.29
C LEU A 219 48.75 18.94 -13.98
N SER A 220 49.91 18.46 -14.41
CA SER A 220 51.15 19.24 -14.36
C SER A 220 51.09 20.43 -15.34
N ALA A 221 51.93 21.45 -15.10
CA ALA A 221 51.95 22.65 -15.94
C ALA A 221 52.31 22.34 -17.41
N GLU A 222 53.13 21.32 -17.65
CA GLU A 222 53.52 20.90 -19.00
C GLU A 222 52.38 20.15 -19.72
N GLU A 223 51.68 19.26 -19.03
CA GLU A 223 50.54 18.54 -19.61
C GLU A 223 49.38 19.47 -19.96
N ARG A 224 49.15 20.50 -19.13
CA ARG A 224 48.13 21.52 -19.41
C ARG A 224 48.49 22.34 -20.66
N ARG A 225 49.78 22.66 -20.87
CA ARG A 225 50.26 23.38 -22.05
C ARG A 225 50.05 22.58 -23.33
N ASP A 226 50.43 21.31 -23.33
CA ASP A 226 50.30 20.44 -24.50
C ASP A 226 48.85 20.20 -24.89
N GLN A 227 47.96 20.08 -23.90
CA GLN A 227 46.53 20.02 -24.17
C GLN A 227 45.97 21.33 -24.72
N MET A 228 46.48 22.48 -24.27
CA MET A 228 46.06 23.77 -24.81
C MET A 228 46.49 23.95 -26.27
N LEU A 229 47.70 23.49 -26.62
CA LEU A 229 48.19 23.49 -28.02
C LEU A 229 47.34 22.59 -28.91
N LYS A 230 47.01 21.37 -28.44
CA LYS A 230 46.12 20.46 -29.18
C LYS A 230 44.71 21.02 -29.37
N ALA A 231 44.20 21.76 -28.39
CA ALA A 231 42.91 22.44 -28.51
C ALA A 231 42.95 23.57 -29.55
N LEU A 232 44.06 24.28 -29.67
CA LEU A 232 44.26 25.32 -30.70
C LEU A 232 44.35 24.71 -32.10
N ASP A 233 45.11 23.63 -32.27
CA ASP A 233 45.23 22.93 -33.56
C ASP A 233 43.87 22.40 -34.03
N LYS A 234 43.07 21.86 -33.11
CA LYS A 234 41.71 21.39 -33.40
C LYS A 234 40.74 22.51 -33.76
N ARG A 235 41.01 23.76 -33.34
CA ARG A 235 40.16 24.91 -33.67
C ARG A 235 40.49 25.51 -35.04
N ILE A 236 41.72 25.27 -35.52
CA ILE A 236 42.22 25.77 -36.79
C ILE A 236 41.83 24.85 -37.95
N ASN A 237 41.68 23.54 -37.69
CA ASN A 237 41.09 22.56 -38.62
C ASN A 237 39.56 22.44 -38.46
#